data_AF-A0A6B1ELY6-F1
#
_entry.id   AF-A0A6B1ELY6-F1
#
_cell.length_a   1.000
_cell.length_b   1.000
_cell.length_c   1.000
_cell.angle_alpha   90.00
_cell.angle_beta   90.00
_cell.angle_gamma   90.00
#
_symmetry.space_group_name_H-M   'P 1'
#
loop_
_entity.id
_entity.type
_entity.pdbx_description
1 polymer ?
#
loop_
_entity_poly.entity_id
_entity_poly.type
_entity_poly.pdbx_seq_one_letter_code
_entity_poly.pdbx_strand_id
1 'polypeptide(L)'
;MIDKESDKPPEERCYIPCPHCETLNDRRLWSTKGSAFGHGHWFGLVCPSCHQIIPCLWNIFSLAILAITFPLWYFPVRFFRHKWIEKEKERLAKALERPLLQATSIIDSLSIGVVSGIFMWVMWVIFEVVRNGGEWDLKMMLKSLPFSLVVGFWIGCFMRWVEKDKEEIEKERLANARERPLIRAIRAKSTIKSTIKSIRWFLRGTFYFGGGMWVVFGVWNVWNGRVWGLRMMFDMLPVCLLLGFVWGCFVYVVANLANLLEGRKT
;
A
#
# COMPACT_ATOMS: atom_id res chain seq x y z
N MET A 1 8.95 -13.67 -14.30
CA MET A 1 8.02 -14.20 -15.32
C MET A 1 6.64 -14.31 -14.69
N ILE A 2 5.58 -14.21 -15.48
CA ILE A 2 4.20 -14.35 -14.98
C ILE A 2 3.56 -15.49 -15.75
N ASP A 3 3.11 -16.51 -15.04
CA ASP A 3 2.30 -17.58 -15.60
C ASP A 3 0.95 -17.00 -16.07
N LYS A 4 0.67 -17.16 -17.36
CA LYS A 4 -0.54 -16.65 -18.02
C LYS A 4 -1.62 -17.71 -18.15
N GLU A 5 -1.29 -18.97 -17.89
CA GLU A 5 -2.17 -20.12 -18.11
C GLU A 5 -2.82 -20.58 -16.81
N SER A 6 -2.16 -20.36 -15.67
CA SER A 6 -2.75 -20.68 -14.37
C SER A 6 -3.85 -19.70 -13.95
N ASP A 7 -4.92 -20.27 -13.35
CA ASP A 7 -6.05 -19.56 -12.75
C ASP A 7 -5.77 -19.06 -11.31
N LYS A 8 -4.53 -19.21 -10.83
CA LYS A 8 -4.13 -18.77 -9.49
C LYS A 8 -4.17 -17.23 -9.33
N PRO A 9 -4.25 -16.70 -8.10
CA PRO A 9 -4.14 -15.26 -7.86
C PRO A 9 -2.86 -14.67 -8.46
N PRO A 10 -2.84 -13.39 -8.90
CA PRO A 10 -1.67 -12.76 -9.52
C PRO A 10 -0.37 -12.87 -8.70
N GLU A 11 -0.49 -12.98 -7.38
CA GLU A 11 0.65 -13.12 -6.46
C GLU A 11 1.34 -14.47 -6.57
N GLU A 12 0.57 -15.54 -6.82
CA GLU A 12 1.06 -16.92 -7.00
C GLU A 12 1.50 -17.21 -8.43
N ARG A 13 1.08 -16.39 -9.40
CA ARG A 13 1.45 -16.53 -10.81
C ARG A 13 2.79 -15.91 -11.15
N CYS A 14 3.38 -15.16 -10.24
CA CYS A 14 4.66 -14.53 -10.47
C CYS A 14 5.78 -15.49 -10.05
N TYR A 15 6.61 -15.87 -11.00
CA TYR A 15 7.78 -16.72 -10.77
C TYR A 15 9.06 -15.97 -11.07
N ILE A 16 10.12 -16.31 -10.35
CA ILE A 16 11.42 -15.68 -10.50
C ILE A 16 12.46 -16.76 -10.81
N PRO A 17 13.01 -16.76 -12.03
CA PRO A 17 13.96 -17.77 -12.44
C PRO A 17 15.29 -17.58 -11.70
N CYS A 18 15.88 -18.69 -11.26
CA CYS A 18 17.25 -18.68 -10.77
C CYS A 18 18.23 -18.69 -11.95
N PRO A 19 19.22 -17.77 -12.02
CA PRO A 19 20.19 -17.77 -13.12
C PRO A 19 21.20 -18.94 -13.04
N HIS A 20 21.29 -19.64 -11.91
CA HIS A 20 22.25 -20.72 -11.70
C HIS A 20 21.69 -22.11 -12.02
N CYS A 21 20.41 -22.35 -11.71
CA CYS A 21 19.78 -23.67 -11.86
C CYS A 21 18.47 -23.63 -12.66
N GLU A 22 18.10 -22.47 -13.20
CA GLU A 22 16.89 -22.23 -14.02
C GLU A 22 15.56 -22.59 -13.34
N THR A 23 15.59 -22.98 -12.07
CA THR A 23 14.39 -23.30 -11.30
C THR A 23 13.54 -22.05 -11.10
N LEU A 24 12.24 -22.20 -11.34
CA LEU A 24 11.24 -21.17 -11.13
C LEU A 24 10.85 -21.11 -9.66
N ASN A 25 11.15 -19.99 -9.02
CA ASN A 25 10.85 -19.76 -7.61
C ASN A 25 9.58 -18.93 -7.48
N ASP A 26 8.70 -19.27 -6.55
CA ASP A 26 7.50 -18.46 -6.25
C ASP A 26 7.91 -17.05 -5.80
N ARG A 27 7.25 -16.01 -6.31
CA ARG A 27 7.43 -14.61 -5.88
C ARG A 27 7.22 -14.42 -4.39
N ARG A 28 6.46 -15.30 -3.72
CA ARG A 28 6.28 -15.28 -2.27
C ARG A 28 7.61 -15.33 -1.53
N LEU A 29 8.61 -16.05 -2.03
CA LEU A 29 9.96 -16.09 -1.44
C LEU A 29 10.60 -14.70 -1.39
N TRP A 30 10.20 -13.81 -2.31
CA TRP A 30 10.65 -12.43 -2.42
C TRP A 30 9.74 -11.42 -1.68
N SER A 31 8.46 -11.75 -1.51
CA SER A 31 7.50 -10.91 -0.75
C SER A 31 7.45 -11.28 0.73
N THR A 32 8.15 -12.34 1.16
CA THR A 32 8.19 -12.72 2.56
C THR A 32 8.95 -11.65 3.34
N LYS A 33 8.35 -11.15 4.43
CA LYS A 33 8.92 -10.25 5.46
C LYS A 33 10.31 -9.70 5.13
N GLY A 34 10.32 -8.50 4.57
CA GLY A 34 11.52 -7.71 4.33
C GLY A 34 11.48 -7.10 2.94
N SER A 35 11.00 -5.86 2.85
CA SER A 35 11.09 -5.10 1.61
C SER A 35 12.57 -4.99 1.18
N ALA A 36 12.81 -4.70 -0.10
CA ALA A 36 14.15 -4.41 -0.61
C ALA A 36 14.88 -3.30 0.21
N PHE A 37 14.14 -2.50 0.98
CA PHE A 37 14.65 -1.44 1.86
C PHE A 37 14.52 -1.75 3.36
N GLY A 38 13.86 -2.86 3.73
CA GLY A 38 13.56 -3.25 5.10
C GLY A 38 14.16 -4.62 5.40
N HIS A 39 15.48 -4.67 5.60
CA HIS A 39 16.20 -5.79 6.24
C HIS A 39 16.20 -7.19 5.58
N GLY A 40 15.60 -7.40 4.40
CA GLY A 40 15.44 -8.75 3.85
C GLY A 40 16.51 -9.20 2.85
N HIS A 41 16.74 -8.42 1.78
CA HIS A 41 17.30 -8.95 0.53
C HIS A 41 18.49 -8.17 -0.04
N TRP A 42 19.28 -7.51 0.81
CA TRP A 42 20.39 -6.63 0.39
C TRP A 42 21.44 -7.34 -0.47
N PHE A 43 21.67 -8.63 -0.21
CA PHE A 43 22.64 -9.44 -0.97
C PHE A 43 22.02 -10.26 -2.09
N GLY A 44 20.70 -10.22 -2.28
CA GLY A 44 19.96 -11.10 -3.18
C GLY A 44 18.97 -12.01 -2.45
N LEU A 45 18.42 -12.97 -3.18
CA LEU A 45 17.60 -14.06 -2.64
C LEU A 45 18.39 -15.36 -2.70
N VAL A 46 18.37 -16.19 -1.64
CA VAL A 46 18.96 -17.53 -1.73
C VAL A 46 17.97 -18.48 -2.40
N CYS A 47 18.39 -19.16 -3.48
CA CYS A 47 17.55 -20.13 -4.16
C CYS A 47 17.36 -21.40 -3.29
N PRO A 48 16.13 -21.91 -3.08
CA PRO A 48 15.90 -23.14 -2.31
C PRO A 48 16.51 -24.39 -2.96
N SER A 49 16.62 -24.41 -4.29
CA SER A 49 17.10 -25.58 -5.03
C SER A 49 18.63 -25.66 -5.05
N CYS A 50 19.31 -24.58 -5.48
CA CYS A 50 20.76 -24.60 -5.63
C CYS A 50 21.53 -23.87 -4.51
N HIS A 51 20.84 -23.21 -3.57
CA HIS A 51 21.42 -22.42 -2.49
C HIS A 51 22.35 -21.28 -2.93
N GLN A 52 22.38 -20.98 -4.23
CA GLN A 52 23.10 -19.83 -4.77
C GLN A 52 22.26 -18.57 -4.66
N ILE A 53 22.96 -17.44 -4.65
CA ILE A 53 22.36 -16.12 -4.54
C ILE A 53 21.83 -15.69 -5.90
N ILE A 54 20.53 -15.42 -5.97
CA ILE A 54 19.85 -14.76 -7.08
C ILE A 54 20.04 -13.25 -6.89
N PRO A 55 20.77 -12.57 -7.78
CA PRO A 55 21.00 -11.13 -7.67
C PRO A 55 19.68 -10.37 -7.79
N CYS A 56 19.46 -9.38 -6.92
CA CYS A 56 18.34 -8.46 -7.10
C CYS A 56 18.55 -7.60 -8.35
N LEU A 57 17.45 -7.23 -9.02
CA LEU A 57 17.51 -6.25 -10.10
C LEU A 57 17.87 -4.88 -9.51
N TRP A 58 19.06 -4.39 -9.86
CA TRP A 58 19.53 -3.07 -9.44
C TRP A 58 18.97 -1.99 -10.37
N ASN A 59 18.24 -1.04 -9.82
CA ASN A 59 17.94 0.20 -10.53
C ASN A 59 19.18 1.11 -10.52
N ILE A 60 19.37 1.93 -11.55
CA ILE A 60 20.44 2.95 -11.62
C ILE A 60 20.43 3.83 -10.36
N PHE A 61 19.25 4.20 -9.87
CA PHE A 61 19.13 4.96 -8.61
C PHE A 61 19.65 4.18 -7.39
N SER A 62 19.37 2.87 -7.31
CA SER A 62 19.89 2.02 -6.24
C SER A 62 21.41 1.91 -6.28
N LEU A 63 22.00 1.85 -7.48
CA LEU A 63 23.46 1.87 -7.67
C LEU A 63 24.07 3.22 -7.25
N ALA A 64 23.44 4.33 -7.61
CA ALA A 64 23.91 5.66 -7.21
C ALA A 64 23.91 5.83 -5.69
N ILE A 65 22.83 5.41 -5.00
CA ILE A 65 22.77 5.43 -3.54
C ILE A 65 23.85 4.53 -2.94
N LEU A 66 24.04 3.32 -3.47
CA LEU A 66 25.06 2.40 -2.98
C LEU A 66 26.48 2.96 -3.19
N ALA A 67 26.75 3.61 -4.32
CA ALA A 67 28.06 4.21 -4.60
C ALA A 67 28.39 5.35 -3.64
N ILE A 68 27.43 6.24 -3.36
CA ILE A 68 27.60 7.34 -2.41
C ILE A 68 27.76 6.81 -0.98
N THR A 69 27.00 5.78 -0.62
CA THR A 69 27.05 5.18 0.72
C THR A 69 28.14 4.11 0.88
N PHE A 70 28.87 3.76 -0.18
CA PHE A 70 29.82 2.65 -0.21
C PHE A 70 30.87 2.69 0.92
N PRO A 71 31.53 3.83 1.22
CA PRO A 71 32.56 3.87 2.26
C PRO A 71 32.01 3.50 3.65
N LEU A 72 30.74 3.80 3.92
CA LEU A 72 30.09 3.55 5.20
C LEU A 72 29.67 2.08 5.37
N TRP A 73 29.31 1.39 4.28
CA TRP A 73 28.73 0.04 4.33
C TRP A 73 29.69 -1.07 3.89
N TYR A 74 30.81 -0.74 3.24
CA TYR A 74 31.78 -1.74 2.73
C TYR A 74 32.27 -2.70 3.82
N PHE A 75 32.65 -2.18 4.98
CA PHE A 75 33.16 -2.99 6.08
C PHE A 75 32.07 -3.88 6.71
N PRO A 76 30.90 -3.35 7.15
CA PRO A 76 29.81 -4.18 7.67
C PRO A 76 29.39 -5.28 6.71
N VAL A 77 29.26 -4.97 5.42
CA VAL A 77 28.84 -5.93 4.39
C VAL A 77 29.77 -7.14 4.35
N ARG A 78 31.08 -6.91 4.36
CA ARG A 78 32.07 -8.00 4.27
C ARG A 78 31.99 -8.95 5.47
N PHE A 79 31.79 -8.40 6.67
CA PHE A 79 31.73 -9.21 7.89
C PHE A 79 30.38 -9.92 8.07
N PHE A 80 29.26 -9.27 7.77
CA PHE A 80 27.93 -9.83 8.07
C PHE A 80 27.37 -10.73 6.97
N ARG A 81 28.03 -10.82 5.80
CA ARG A 81 27.54 -11.60 4.66
C ARG A 81 27.29 -13.08 5.01
N HIS A 82 28.22 -13.75 5.68
CA HIS A 82 28.09 -15.17 6.02
C HIS A 82 26.92 -15.42 6.99
N LYS A 83 26.84 -14.65 8.08
CA LYS A 83 25.73 -14.73 9.06
C LYS A 83 24.38 -14.41 8.43
N TRP A 84 24.36 -13.47 7.49
CA TRP A 84 23.15 -13.13 6.76
C TRP A 84 22.68 -14.29 5.86
N ILE A 85 23.59 -14.97 5.15
CA ILE A 85 23.23 -16.13 4.30
C ILE A 85 22.62 -17.25 5.15
N GLU A 86 23.19 -17.55 6.32
CA GLU A 86 22.66 -18.57 7.23
C GLU A 86 21.25 -18.23 7.72
N LYS A 87 21.05 -16.98 8.16
CA LYS A 87 19.73 -16.49 8.59
C LYS A 87 18.70 -16.49 7.45
N GLU A 88 19.15 -16.21 6.23
CA GLU A 88 18.29 -16.21 5.05
C GLU A 88 17.83 -17.63 4.68
N LYS A 89 18.71 -18.64 4.82
CA LYS A 89 18.33 -20.05 4.64
C LYS A 89 17.28 -20.49 5.67
N GLU A 90 17.45 -20.09 6.93
CA GLU A 90 16.46 -20.37 7.98
C GLU A 90 15.10 -19.69 7.68
N ARG A 91 15.13 -18.44 7.20
CA ARG A 91 13.94 -17.71 6.78
C ARG A 91 13.23 -18.40 5.61
N LEU A 92 14.00 -18.91 4.65
CA LEU A 92 13.49 -19.61 3.48
C LEU A 92 12.75 -20.90 3.86
N ALA A 93 13.31 -21.69 4.78
CA ALA A 93 12.66 -22.89 5.29
C ALA A 93 11.29 -22.56 5.89
N LYS A 94 11.21 -21.53 6.75
CA LYS A 94 9.95 -21.05 7.34
C LYS A 94 8.97 -20.46 6.32
N ALA A 95 9.47 -19.93 5.20
CA ALA A 95 8.63 -19.36 4.15
C ALA A 95 7.97 -20.45 3.29
N LEU A 96 8.68 -21.57 3.07
CA LEU A 96 8.18 -22.71 2.31
C LEU A 96 7.03 -23.43 3.02
N GLU A 97 6.99 -23.38 4.35
CA GLU A 97 5.97 -24.01 5.20
C GLU A 97 4.68 -23.20 5.35
N ARG A 98 4.61 -21.95 4.86
CA ARG A 98 3.44 -21.11 5.06
C ARG A 98 2.25 -21.53 4.19
N PRO A 99 1.03 -21.65 4.76
CA PRO A 99 -0.17 -21.89 3.98
C PRO A 99 -0.48 -20.70 3.04
N LEU A 100 -1.16 -20.99 1.93
CA LEU A 100 -1.59 -19.98 0.96
C LEU A 100 -2.52 -18.95 1.65
N LEU A 101 -2.35 -17.67 1.31
CA LEU A 101 -2.99 -16.53 1.97
C LEU A 101 -4.51 -16.73 2.15
N GLN A 102 -4.97 -16.60 3.40
CA GLN A 102 -6.38 -16.51 3.75
C GLN A 102 -6.85 -15.05 3.63
N ALA A 103 -8.07 -14.84 3.13
CA ALA A 103 -8.63 -13.51 2.91
C ALA A 103 -8.69 -12.69 4.21
N THR A 104 -8.43 -11.39 4.08
CA THR A 104 -8.50 -10.37 5.14
C THR A 104 -9.86 -10.42 5.84
N SER A 105 -9.87 -10.42 7.17
CA SER A 105 -11.10 -10.59 7.94
C SER A 105 -11.88 -9.26 8.03
N ILE A 106 -13.18 -9.37 8.28
CA ILE A 106 -14.09 -8.23 8.48
C ILE A 106 -13.58 -7.27 9.57
N ILE A 107 -12.96 -7.84 10.60
CA ILE A 107 -12.47 -7.12 11.77
C ILE A 107 -11.28 -6.24 11.39
N ASP A 108 -10.43 -6.71 10.46
CA ASP A 108 -9.26 -5.98 10.00
C ASP A 108 -9.66 -4.75 9.18
N SER A 109 -10.64 -4.89 8.28
CA SER A 109 -11.20 -3.76 7.52
C SER A 109 -11.84 -2.69 8.42
N LEU A 110 -12.55 -3.11 9.46
CA LEU A 110 -13.18 -2.19 10.41
C LEU A 110 -12.14 -1.45 11.27
N SER A 111 -11.08 -2.15 11.67
CA SER A 111 -9.97 -1.58 12.42
C SER A 111 -9.24 -0.49 11.62
N ILE A 112 -9.05 -0.70 10.31
CA ILE A 112 -8.48 0.30 9.40
C ILE A 112 -9.35 1.55 9.36
N GLY A 113 -10.68 1.41 9.35
CA GLY A 113 -11.61 2.54 9.39
C GLY A 113 -11.52 3.36 10.68
N VAL A 114 -11.43 2.70 11.84
CA VAL A 114 -11.29 3.39 13.14
C VAL A 114 -9.96 4.11 13.26
N VAL A 115 -8.85 3.44 12.93
CA VAL A 115 -7.51 4.06 12.93
C VAL A 115 -7.47 5.27 12.00
N SER A 116 -8.11 5.14 10.84
CA SER A 116 -8.27 6.23 9.89
C SER A 116 -9.06 7.41 10.49
N GLY A 117 -10.22 7.14 11.10
CA GLY A 117 -11.05 8.19 11.71
C GLY A 117 -10.35 8.95 12.85
N ILE A 118 -9.56 8.25 13.67
CA ILE A 118 -8.74 8.86 14.73
C ILE A 118 -7.63 9.72 14.11
N PHE A 119 -6.94 9.20 13.10
CA PHE A 119 -5.88 9.97 12.43
C PHE A 119 -6.41 11.25 11.76
N MET A 120 -7.58 11.19 11.11
CA MET A 120 -8.28 12.37 10.58
C MET A 120 -8.57 13.40 11.68
N TRP A 121 -9.08 12.93 12.83
CA TRP A 121 -9.41 13.79 13.95
C TRP A 121 -8.16 14.51 14.48
N VAL A 122 -7.06 13.78 14.69
CA VAL A 122 -5.79 14.37 15.15
C VAL A 122 -5.30 15.44 14.17
N MET A 123 -5.30 15.14 12.87
CA MET A 123 -4.89 16.11 11.84
C MET A 123 -5.80 17.34 11.81
N TRP A 124 -7.12 17.15 11.97
CA TRP A 124 -8.08 18.25 12.07
C TRP A 124 -7.81 19.16 13.26
N VAL A 125 -7.55 18.56 14.43
CA VAL A 125 -7.24 19.31 15.66
C VAL A 125 -5.96 20.11 15.47
N ILE A 126 -4.89 19.49 14.98
CA ILE A 126 -3.63 20.19 14.69
C ILE A 126 -3.88 21.35 13.72
N PHE A 127 -4.69 21.15 12.69
CA PHE A 127 -5.00 22.19 11.71
C PHE A 127 -5.76 23.38 12.33
N GLU A 128 -6.81 23.14 13.11
CA GLU A 128 -7.58 24.21 13.77
C GLU A 128 -6.72 25.02 14.74
N VAL A 129 -5.80 24.36 15.42
CA VAL A 129 -4.86 24.98 16.37
C VAL A 129 -3.92 25.94 15.68
N VAL A 130 -3.31 25.48 14.59
CA VAL A 130 -2.41 26.29 13.77
C VAL A 130 -3.19 27.46 13.17
N ARG A 131 -4.44 27.25 12.76
CA ARG A 131 -5.32 28.27 12.17
C ARG A 131 -5.76 29.33 13.17
N ASN A 132 -6.07 28.95 14.40
CA ASN A 132 -6.58 29.86 15.44
C ASN A 132 -5.45 30.44 16.33
N GLY A 133 -4.19 30.34 15.91
CA GLY A 133 -3.06 30.93 16.63
C GLY A 133 -2.80 30.31 18.02
N GLY A 134 -3.24 29.07 18.25
CA GLY A 134 -3.04 28.38 19.52
C GLY A 134 -4.06 28.70 20.61
N GLU A 135 -5.21 29.30 20.30
CA GLU A 135 -6.36 29.30 21.20
C GLU A 135 -7.12 27.96 21.09
N TRP A 136 -7.30 27.26 22.21
CA TRP A 136 -7.85 25.90 22.25
C TRP A 136 -9.18 25.86 23.01
N ASP A 137 -10.27 25.45 22.33
CA ASP A 137 -11.53 25.09 22.99
C ASP A 137 -11.74 23.57 23.00
N LEU A 138 -11.58 22.97 24.19
CA LEU A 138 -11.78 21.54 24.43
C LEU A 138 -13.20 21.08 24.04
N LYS A 139 -14.22 21.95 24.19
CA LYS A 139 -15.60 21.61 23.84
C LYS A 139 -15.75 21.40 22.33
N MET A 140 -15.03 22.18 21.52
CA MET A 140 -15.04 22.04 20.06
C MET A 140 -14.32 20.77 19.61
N MET A 141 -13.19 20.43 20.25
CA MET A 141 -12.47 19.16 20.02
C MET A 141 -13.37 17.95 20.27
N LEU A 142 -14.01 17.90 21.43
CA LEU A 142 -14.82 16.74 21.83
C LEU A 142 -16.05 16.57 20.93
N LYS A 143 -16.65 17.68 20.48
CA LYS A 143 -17.77 17.65 19.52
C LYS A 143 -17.38 17.15 18.13
N SER A 144 -16.14 17.37 17.70
CA SER A 144 -15.64 16.93 16.38
C SER A 144 -15.27 15.44 16.33
N LEU A 145 -15.00 14.81 17.48
CA LEU A 145 -14.63 13.40 17.58
C LEU A 145 -15.68 12.44 16.99
N PRO A 146 -16.98 12.49 17.37
CA PRO A 146 -17.98 11.58 16.82
C PRO A 146 -18.14 11.75 15.31
N PHE A 147 -18.06 12.99 14.80
CA PHE A 147 -18.11 13.24 13.36
C PHE A 147 -16.95 12.56 12.62
N SER A 148 -15.73 12.70 13.13
CA SER A 148 -14.54 12.08 12.51
C SER A 148 -14.61 10.54 12.54
N LEU A 149 -15.15 9.96 13.61
CA LEU A 149 -15.34 8.51 13.69
C LEU A 149 -16.38 8.00 12.68
N VAL A 150 -17.49 8.73 12.49
CA VAL A 150 -18.49 8.39 11.46
C VAL A 150 -17.89 8.45 10.06
N VAL A 151 -17.09 9.48 9.76
CA VAL A 151 -16.38 9.60 8.48
C VAL A 151 -15.37 8.47 8.30
N GLY A 152 -14.57 8.16 9.32
CA GLY A 152 -13.61 7.04 9.30
C GLY A 152 -14.29 5.68 9.10
N PHE A 153 -15.44 5.47 9.74
CA PHE A 153 -16.27 4.28 9.57
C PHE A 153 -16.77 4.15 8.12
N TRP A 154 -17.29 5.24 7.53
CA TRP A 154 -17.71 5.29 6.14
C TRP A 154 -16.58 4.89 5.18
N ILE A 155 -15.36 5.39 5.42
CA ILE A 155 -14.17 5.03 4.63
C ILE A 155 -13.86 3.53 4.77
N GLY A 156 -13.92 2.97 5.98
CA GLY A 156 -13.75 1.54 6.22
C GLY A 156 -14.75 0.69 5.44
N CYS A 157 -16.04 1.05 5.50
CA CYS A 157 -17.10 0.40 4.73
C CYS A 157 -16.88 0.51 3.21
N PHE A 158 -16.47 1.68 2.73
CA PHE A 158 -16.20 1.92 1.32
C PHE A 158 -15.03 1.07 0.80
N MET A 159 -13.94 0.99 1.57
CA MET A 159 -12.79 0.15 1.22
C MET A 159 -13.17 -1.32 1.10
N ARG A 160 -14.01 -1.80 2.01
CA ARG A 160 -14.56 -3.16 1.94
C ARG A 160 -15.45 -3.38 0.73
N TRP A 161 -16.30 -2.42 0.40
CA TRP A 161 -17.15 -2.50 -0.79
C TRP A 161 -16.29 -2.62 -2.07
N VAL A 162 -15.25 -1.79 -2.17
CA VAL A 162 -14.28 -1.86 -3.28
C VAL A 162 -13.53 -3.19 -3.34
N GLU A 163 -13.28 -3.82 -2.20
CA GLU A 163 -12.64 -5.14 -2.14
C GLU A 163 -13.58 -6.24 -2.64
N LYS A 164 -14.85 -6.24 -2.20
CA LYS A 164 -15.89 -7.15 -2.71
C LYS A 164 -16.09 -7.03 -4.21
N ASP A 165 -16.16 -5.80 -4.74
CA ASP A 165 -16.28 -5.57 -6.19
C ASP A 165 -15.11 -6.19 -6.96
N LYS A 166 -13.89 -6.11 -6.42
CA LYS A 166 -12.72 -6.74 -7.06
C LYS A 166 -12.84 -8.27 -7.05
N GLU A 167 -13.25 -8.85 -5.92
CA GLU A 167 -13.45 -10.30 -5.82
C GLU A 167 -14.51 -10.79 -6.79
N GLU A 168 -15.62 -10.06 -6.94
CA GLU A 168 -16.71 -10.42 -7.87
C GLU A 168 -16.26 -10.30 -9.33
N ILE A 169 -15.59 -9.20 -9.70
CA ILE A 169 -14.99 -9.04 -11.04
C ILE A 169 -13.95 -10.13 -11.31
N GLU A 170 -13.18 -10.56 -10.31
CA GLU A 170 -12.19 -11.62 -10.46
C GLU A 170 -12.87 -12.99 -10.65
N LYS A 171 -13.92 -13.30 -9.87
CA LYS A 171 -14.76 -14.49 -10.06
C LYS A 171 -15.41 -14.53 -11.43
N GLU A 172 -15.98 -13.41 -11.89
CA GLU A 172 -16.61 -13.29 -13.21
C GLU A 172 -15.57 -13.46 -14.33
N ARG A 173 -14.35 -12.94 -14.15
CA ARG A 173 -13.25 -13.17 -15.09
C ARG A 173 -12.81 -14.61 -15.13
N LEU A 174 -12.73 -15.30 -13.99
CA LEU A 174 -12.38 -16.72 -13.92
C LEU A 174 -13.47 -17.58 -14.57
N ALA A 175 -14.75 -17.27 -14.31
CA ALA A 175 -15.89 -17.94 -14.96
C ALA A 175 -15.85 -17.76 -16.48
N ASN A 176 -15.64 -16.54 -16.97
CA ASN A 176 -15.53 -16.24 -18.40
C ASN A 176 -14.25 -16.79 -19.07
N ALA A 177 -13.15 -16.93 -18.32
CA ALA A 177 -11.89 -17.49 -18.83
C ALA A 177 -11.99 -18.99 -19.14
N ARG A 178 -12.84 -19.70 -18.39
CA ARG A 178 -13.14 -21.14 -18.58
C ARG A 178 -13.85 -21.44 -19.90
N GLU A 179 -14.54 -20.47 -20.49
CA GLU A 179 -15.41 -20.69 -21.67
C GLU A 179 -14.78 -20.32 -23.03
N ARG A 180 -13.59 -19.71 -23.10
CA ARG A 180 -13.03 -19.23 -24.38
C ARG A 180 -11.56 -19.59 -24.61
N PRO A 181 -11.26 -20.72 -25.28
CA PRO A 181 -9.91 -21.03 -25.74
C PRO A 181 -9.43 -20.18 -26.93
N LEU A 182 -10.31 -19.50 -27.69
CA LEU A 182 -9.91 -18.93 -29.00
C LEU A 182 -9.71 -17.40 -29.09
N ILE A 183 -10.00 -16.60 -28.06
CA ILE A 183 -9.89 -15.12 -28.16
C ILE A 183 -8.80 -14.59 -27.23
N ARG A 184 -7.54 -15.03 -27.42
CA ARG A 184 -6.37 -14.55 -26.64
C ARG A 184 -5.33 -13.76 -27.45
N ALA A 185 -5.57 -13.47 -28.73
CA ALA A 185 -4.61 -12.71 -29.54
C ALA A 185 -4.72 -11.17 -29.41
N ILE A 186 -5.83 -10.60 -28.91
CA ILE A 186 -6.08 -9.15 -29.08
C ILE A 186 -5.82 -8.29 -27.83
N ARG A 187 -5.45 -8.83 -26.66
CA ARG A 187 -5.33 -8.00 -25.43
C ARG A 187 -3.90 -7.81 -24.91
N ALA A 188 -2.99 -7.43 -25.82
CA ALA A 188 -1.69 -6.82 -25.50
C ALA A 188 -1.86 -5.36 -25.01
N LYS A 189 -2.58 -5.17 -23.90
CA LYS A 189 -2.81 -3.85 -23.28
C LYS A 189 -2.69 -3.91 -21.76
N SER A 190 -1.71 -4.65 -21.22
CA SER A 190 -1.57 -4.90 -19.77
C SER A 190 -0.43 -4.15 -19.08
N THR A 191 0.59 -3.67 -19.79
CA THR A 191 1.71 -2.91 -19.19
C THR A 191 1.36 -1.44 -18.90
N ILE A 192 0.48 -0.83 -19.68
CA ILE A 192 -0.03 0.53 -19.42
C ILE A 192 -0.98 0.54 -18.20
N LYS A 193 -1.58 -0.59 -17.85
CA LYS A 193 -2.64 -0.66 -16.82
C LYS A 193 -2.10 -0.64 -15.38
N SER A 194 -0.84 -1.03 -15.13
CA SER A 194 -0.27 -1.01 -13.77
C SER A 194 0.21 0.38 -13.36
N THR A 195 0.85 1.14 -14.26
CA THR A 195 1.25 2.54 -14.04
C THR A 195 0.03 3.46 -13.88
N ILE A 196 -1.03 3.21 -14.67
CA ILE A 196 -2.33 3.89 -14.50
C ILE A 196 -2.98 3.57 -13.14
N LYS A 197 -2.74 2.39 -12.55
CA LYS A 197 -3.33 2.00 -11.27
C LYS A 197 -2.74 2.76 -10.08
N SER A 198 -1.43 3.01 -10.11
CA SER A 198 -0.73 3.85 -9.12
C SER A 198 -1.18 5.31 -9.21
N ILE A 199 -1.23 5.86 -10.44
CA ILE A 199 -1.67 7.24 -10.69
C ILE A 199 -3.14 7.43 -10.30
N ARG A 200 -4.02 6.45 -10.57
CA ARG A 200 -5.43 6.49 -10.14
C ARG A 200 -5.61 6.52 -8.64
N TRP A 201 -4.69 5.94 -7.88
CA TRP A 201 -4.80 5.91 -6.42
C TRP A 201 -4.41 7.26 -5.81
N PHE A 202 -3.29 7.83 -6.29
CA PHE A 202 -2.87 9.19 -5.97
C PHE A 202 -3.96 10.22 -6.31
N LEU A 203 -4.48 10.18 -7.54
CA LEU A 203 -5.58 11.05 -7.98
C LEU A 203 -6.85 10.81 -7.16
N ARG A 204 -7.12 9.58 -6.72
CA ARG A 204 -8.27 9.30 -5.86
C ARG A 204 -8.15 9.97 -4.50
N GLY A 205 -6.99 9.87 -3.85
CA GLY A 205 -6.75 10.56 -2.58
C GLY A 205 -6.88 12.07 -2.72
N THR A 206 -6.13 12.67 -3.65
CA THR A 206 -6.11 14.13 -3.80
C THR A 206 -7.47 14.70 -4.24
N PHE A 207 -8.11 14.13 -5.26
CA PHE A 207 -9.35 14.70 -5.80
C PHE A 207 -10.60 14.29 -5.04
N TYR A 208 -10.76 13.02 -4.65
CA TYR A 208 -11.97 12.61 -3.94
C TYR A 208 -11.94 13.03 -2.48
N PHE A 209 -10.80 12.85 -1.80
CA PHE A 209 -10.72 13.22 -0.39
C PHE A 209 -10.46 14.72 -0.23
N GLY A 210 -9.48 15.28 -0.94
CA GLY A 210 -9.20 16.73 -0.88
C GLY A 210 -10.36 17.57 -1.41
N GLY A 211 -10.93 17.19 -2.57
CA GLY A 211 -12.12 17.83 -3.11
C GLY A 211 -13.37 17.61 -2.25
N GLY A 212 -13.56 16.39 -1.72
CA GLY A 212 -14.66 16.08 -0.81
C GLY A 212 -14.61 16.89 0.48
N MET A 213 -13.43 16.98 1.13
CA MET A 213 -13.22 17.83 2.31
C MET A 213 -13.54 19.28 2.03
N TRP A 214 -13.13 19.80 0.86
CA TRP A 214 -13.42 21.17 0.46
C TRP A 214 -14.93 21.45 0.35
N VAL A 215 -15.69 20.52 -0.23
CA VAL A 215 -17.17 20.61 -0.31
C VAL A 215 -17.84 20.48 1.05
N VAL A 216 -17.29 19.67 1.97
CA VAL A 216 -17.82 19.52 3.34
C VAL A 216 -17.53 20.76 4.18
N PHE A 217 -16.35 21.35 4.07
CA PHE A 217 -15.94 22.59 4.76
C PHE A 217 -16.79 23.80 4.42
N GLY A 218 -16.92 24.10 3.15
CA GLY A 218 -18.17 23.70 2.55
C GLY A 218 -19.49 24.26 3.05
N VAL A 219 -20.39 23.31 2.86
CA VAL A 219 -21.66 23.16 3.54
C VAL A 219 -21.55 23.46 5.04
N TRP A 220 -20.48 23.06 5.74
CA TRP A 220 -20.33 23.29 7.18
C TRP A 220 -20.27 24.79 7.53
N ASN A 221 -19.53 25.58 6.77
CA ASN A 221 -19.45 27.03 7.01
C ASN A 221 -20.78 27.71 6.72
N VAL A 222 -21.44 27.31 5.64
CA VAL A 222 -22.79 27.80 5.29
C VAL A 222 -23.80 27.45 6.39
N TRP A 223 -23.75 26.22 6.90
CA TRP A 223 -24.63 25.75 7.97
C TRP A 223 -24.45 26.55 9.27
N ASN A 224 -23.23 26.96 9.58
CA ASN A 224 -22.93 27.77 10.76
C ASN A 224 -23.18 29.28 10.56
N GLY A 225 -23.84 29.67 9.47
CA GLY A 225 -24.15 31.07 9.17
C GLY A 225 -22.91 31.93 8.85
N ARG A 226 -21.76 31.31 8.56
CA ARG A 226 -20.58 32.04 8.10
C ARG A 226 -20.71 32.36 6.63
N VAL A 227 -20.47 33.63 6.28
CA VAL A 227 -20.44 34.08 4.89
C VAL A 227 -19.25 33.45 4.20
N TRP A 228 -19.50 32.47 3.35
CA TRP A 228 -18.44 31.75 2.64
C TRP A 228 -18.21 32.39 1.27
N GLY A 229 -17.29 33.36 1.24
CA GLY A 229 -16.95 34.07 0.00
C GLY A 229 -16.15 33.21 -0.97
N LEU A 230 -16.28 33.50 -2.27
CA LEU A 230 -15.55 32.85 -3.36
C LEU A 230 -14.02 32.88 -3.13
N ARG A 231 -13.52 33.97 -2.54
CA ARG A 231 -12.10 34.11 -2.19
C ARG A 231 -11.65 33.07 -1.15
N MET A 232 -12.41 32.89 -0.07
CA MET A 232 -12.12 31.87 0.94
C MET A 232 -12.21 30.45 0.38
N MET A 233 -13.12 30.22 -0.58
CA MET A 233 -13.20 28.96 -1.31
C MET A 233 -11.89 28.63 -2.03
N PHE A 234 -11.33 29.58 -2.79
CA PHE A 234 -10.08 29.36 -3.52
C PHE A 234 -8.86 29.31 -2.59
N ASP A 235 -8.82 30.11 -1.53
CA ASP A 235 -7.71 30.11 -0.58
C ASP A 235 -7.60 28.78 0.20
N MET A 236 -8.74 28.13 0.51
CA MET A 236 -8.77 26.83 1.19
C MET A 236 -8.50 25.64 0.27
N LEU A 237 -8.71 25.77 -1.05
CA LEU A 237 -8.61 24.65 -1.98
C LEU A 237 -7.20 24.00 -1.99
N PRO A 238 -6.08 24.74 -2.08
CA PRO A 238 -4.74 24.15 -2.02
C PRO A 238 -4.48 23.39 -0.72
N VAL A 239 -4.98 23.91 0.40
CA VAL A 239 -4.83 23.30 1.72
C VAL A 239 -5.59 21.98 1.78
N CYS A 240 -6.84 21.95 1.32
CA CYS A 240 -7.65 20.73 1.26
C CYS A 240 -7.03 19.68 0.32
N LEU A 241 -6.51 20.08 -0.84
CA LEU A 241 -5.85 19.17 -1.77
C LEU A 241 -4.54 18.61 -1.18
N LEU A 242 -3.77 19.43 -0.46
CA LEU A 242 -2.54 18.99 0.20
C LEU A 242 -2.85 18.03 1.37
N LEU A 243 -3.87 18.31 2.17
CA LEU A 243 -4.35 17.39 3.20
C LEU A 243 -4.84 16.08 2.59
N GLY A 244 -5.58 16.13 1.48
CA GLY A 244 -5.99 14.93 0.75
C GLY A 244 -4.84 14.14 0.15
N PHE A 245 -3.77 14.82 -0.26
CA PHE A 245 -2.53 14.17 -0.69
C PHE A 245 -1.81 13.48 0.49
N VAL A 246 -1.64 14.17 1.63
CA VAL A 246 -1.02 13.60 2.84
C VAL A 246 -1.83 12.39 3.34
N TRP A 247 -3.16 12.51 3.33
CA TRP A 247 -4.08 11.42 3.66
C TRP A 247 -3.91 10.23 2.72
N GLY A 248 -3.84 10.48 1.41
CA GLY A 248 -3.47 9.46 0.43
C GLY A 248 -2.15 8.80 0.81
N CYS A 249 -1.06 9.53 1.00
CA CYS A 249 0.20 8.92 1.42
C CYS A 249 0.07 8.07 2.70
N PHE A 250 -0.68 8.54 3.70
CA PHE A 250 -0.95 7.80 4.92
C PHE A 250 -1.69 6.49 4.68
N VAL A 251 -2.83 6.50 3.97
CA VAL A 251 -3.60 5.28 3.71
C VAL A 251 -2.78 4.28 2.88
N TYR A 252 -1.94 4.74 1.97
CA TYR A 252 -1.03 3.88 1.22
C TYR A 252 -0.02 3.19 2.15
N VAL A 253 0.59 3.97 3.04
CA VAL A 253 1.53 3.44 4.04
C VAL A 253 0.82 2.47 4.99
N VAL A 254 -0.34 2.83 5.52
CA VAL A 254 -1.12 1.98 6.44
C VAL A 254 -1.61 0.71 5.77
N ALA A 255 -2.12 0.77 4.53
CA ALA A 255 -2.52 -0.44 3.80
C ALA A 255 -1.31 -1.36 3.60
N ASN A 256 -0.15 -0.80 3.25
CA ASN A 256 1.09 -1.58 3.18
C ASN A 256 1.52 -2.10 4.56
N LEU A 257 1.30 -1.35 5.64
CA LEU A 257 1.68 -1.71 7.01
C LEU A 257 0.76 -2.76 7.63
N ALA A 258 -0.54 -2.69 7.35
CA ALA A 258 -1.54 -3.68 7.77
C ALA A 258 -1.23 -5.04 7.11
N ASN A 259 -0.94 -5.02 5.80
CA ASN A 259 -0.41 -6.19 5.08
C ASN A 259 0.89 -6.72 5.72
N LEU A 260 1.72 -5.86 6.31
CA LEU A 260 2.93 -6.27 7.07
C LEU A 260 2.62 -6.84 8.46
N LEU A 261 1.52 -6.41 9.11
CA LEU A 261 1.14 -6.80 10.47
C LEU A 261 0.27 -8.07 10.53
N GLU A 262 -0.67 -8.26 9.60
CA GLU A 262 -1.43 -9.52 9.49
C GLU A 262 -0.51 -10.70 9.21
N GLY A 263 0.55 -10.51 8.42
CA GLY A 263 1.61 -11.50 8.24
C GLY A 263 2.46 -11.78 9.50
N ARG A 264 2.18 -11.14 10.65
CA ARG A 264 2.87 -11.32 11.94
C ARG A 264 2.08 -12.18 12.95
N LYS A 265 0.76 -12.40 12.77
CA LYS A 265 -0.10 -13.15 13.71
C LYS A 265 -0.20 -14.66 13.43
N THR A 266 0.51 -15.16 12.42
CA THR A 266 0.67 -16.58 12.06
C THR A 266 2.14 -16.94 12.00
#